data_AF-A0A1I4VA87-F1
#
_entry.id   AF-A0A1I4VA87-F1
#
_cell.length_a   1.000
_cell.length_b   1.000
_cell.length_c   1.000
_cell.angle_alpha   90.00
_cell.angle_beta   90.00
_cell.angle_gamma   90.00
#
_symmetry.space_group_name_H-M   'P 1'
#
loop_
_entity.id
_entity.type
_entity.pdbx_description
1 polymer ?
#
loop_
_entity_poly.entity_id
_entity_poly.type
_entity_poly.pdbx_seq_one_letter_code
_entity_poly.pdbx_strand_id
1 'polypeptide(L)' 'MAEFAARGKTSVNWFYGFKLHLVINDQGELLAVKITAGNVDDRDVVPELALLVWKTLW' A
#
# COMPACT_ATOMS: atom_id res chain seq x y z
N MET A 1 6.13 10.11 12.21
CA MET A 1 5.35 8.89 12.52
C MET A 1 3.83 9.09 12.40
N ALA A 2 3.31 10.33 12.36
CA ALA A 2 1.88 10.63 12.23
C ALA A 2 1.34 10.71 10.78
N GLU A 3 2.17 10.51 9.75
CA GLU A 3 1.75 10.71 8.35
C GLU A 3 1.13 9.48 7.66
N PHE A 4 1.30 8.28 8.21
CA PHE A 4 0.90 7.05 7.50
C PHE A 4 -0.34 6.35 8.06
N ALA A 5 -0.74 6.61 9.29
CA ALA A 5 -1.93 5.98 9.89
C ALA A 5 -3.08 6.98 9.98
N ALA A 6 -4.29 6.55 9.66
CA ALA A 6 -5.49 7.37 9.76
C ALA A 6 -6.64 6.61 10.41
N ARG A 7 -7.59 7.38 10.94
CA ARG A 7 -8.85 6.84 11.47
C ARG A 7 -9.78 6.47 10.31
N GLY A 8 -10.31 5.25 10.31
CA GLY A 8 -11.34 4.81 9.39
C GLY A 8 -12.51 4.16 10.11
N LYS A 9 -13.66 4.05 9.43
CA LYS A 9 -14.87 3.41 9.94
C LYS A 9 -15.23 2.24 9.04
N THR A 10 -15.46 1.07 9.62
CA THR A 10 -16.04 -0.09 8.94
C THR A 10 -17.51 -0.26 9.33
N SER A 11 -18.19 -1.25 8.76
CA SER A 11 -19.55 -1.63 9.19
C SER A 11 -19.61 -2.10 10.64
N VAL A 12 -18.48 -2.56 11.20
CA VAL A 12 -18.41 -3.17 12.54
C VAL A 12 -17.88 -2.19 13.59
N ASN A 13 -16.84 -1.41 13.29
CA ASN A 13 -16.29 -0.45 14.25
C ASN A 13 -15.36 0.60 13.61
N TRP A 14 -14.83 1.52 14.43
CA TRP A 14 -13.70 2.38 14.09
C TRP A 14 -12.36 1.64 14.19
N PHE A 15 -11.41 2.05 13.36
CA PHE A 15 -10.01 1.63 13.46
C PHE A 15 -9.07 2.82 13.29
N TYR A 16 -7.83 2.68 13.74
CA TYR A 16 -6.74 3.60 13.47
C TYR A 16 -5.54 2.80 12.97
N GLY A 17 -5.13 3.01 11.73
CA GLY A 17 -4.09 2.18 11.14
C GLY A 17 -3.66 2.64 9.75
N PHE A 18 -2.72 1.88 9.20
CA PHE A 18 -2.15 2.04 7.87
C PHE A 18 -2.22 0.72 7.11
N LYS A 19 -1.99 0.77 5.81
CA LYS A 19 -1.84 -0.38 4.92
C LYS A 19 -0.40 -0.43 4.40
N LEU A 20 0.13 -1.64 4.29
CA LEU A 20 1.42 -1.93 3.68
C LEU A 20 1.18 -2.72 2.39
N HIS A 21 1.49 -2.11 1.26
CA HIS A 21 1.37 -2.73 -0.07
C HIS A 21 2.75 -3.22 -0.50
N LEU A 22 2.85 -4.48 -0.89
CA LEU A 22 4.08 -5.14 -1.32
C LEU A 22 3.85 -5.76 -2.70
N VAL A 23 4.81 -5.58 -3.60
CA VAL A 23 4.88 -6.31 -4.88
C VAL A 23 6.13 -7.18 -4.85
N ILE A 24 5.94 -8.49 -5.00
CA ILE A 24 7.00 -9.50 -4.93
C ILE A 24 6.90 -10.35 -6.19
N ASN A 25 8.03 -10.72 -6.79
CA ASN A 25 8.04 -11.65 -7.92
C ASN A 25 8.02 -13.13 -7.46
N ASP A 26 7.99 -14.04 -8.43
CA ASP A 26 7.99 -15.49 -8.21
C ASP A 26 9.29 -16.01 -7.58
N GLN A 27 10.39 -15.27 -7.68
CA GLN A 27 11.67 -15.57 -7.03
C GLN A 27 11.75 -15.06 -5.58
N GLY A 28 10.71 -14.38 -5.10
CA GLY A 28 10.68 -13.80 -3.75
C GLY A 28 11.36 -12.43 -3.62
N GLU A 29 11.74 -11.80 -4.73
CA GLU A 29 12.35 -10.48 -4.74
C GLU A 29 11.31 -9.38 -4.60
N LEU A 30 11.63 -8.37 -3.77
CA LEU A 30 10.76 -7.24 -3.52
C LEU A 30 10.91 -6.18 -4.61
N LEU A 31 9.86 -5.97 -5.41
CA LEU A 31 9.87 -5.06 -6.56
C LEU A 31 9.37 -3.65 -6.23
N ALA A 32 8.40 -3.53 -5.30
CA ALA A 32 7.84 -2.25 -4.88
C ALA A 32 7.22 -2.34 -3.48
N VAL A 33 7.27 -1.21 -2.75
CA VAL A 33 6.66 -1.03 -1.43
C VAL A 33 5.94 0.30 -1.39
N LYS A 34 4.73 0.32 -0.82
CA LYS A 34 4.02 1.56 -0.50
C LYS A 34 3.28 1.45 0.83
N ILE A 35 3.40 2.49 1.65
CA ILE A 35 2.61 2.65 2.87
C ILE A 35 1.55 3.71 2.63
N THR A 36 0.30 3.41 3.00
CA THR A 36 -0.81 4.37 2.91
C THR A 36 -1.63 4.37 4.19
N ALA A 37 -2.38 5.45 4.43
CA ALA A 37 -3.41 5.46 5.45
C ALA A 37 -4.39 4.30 5.28
N GLY A 38 -4.87 3.74 6.38
CA GLY A 38 -5.63 2.49 6.36
C GLY A 38 -7.02 2.63 5.75
N ASN A 39 -7.50 3.86 5.56
CA ASN A 39 -8.75 4.18 4.89
C ASN A 39 -8.57 4.48 3.38
N VAL A 40 -7.36 4.40 2.83
CA VAL A 40 -7.10 4.54 1.39
C VAL A 40 -7.57 3.27 0.65
N ASP A 41 -8.24 3.43 -0.48
CA ASP A 41 -8.66 2.32 -1.34
C ASP A 41 -7.42 1.67 -1.99
N ASP A 42 -7.37 0.35 -2.03
CA ASP A 42 -6.22 -0.37 -2.56
C ASP A 42 -6.02 -0.13 -4.06
N ARG A 43 -7.09 0.18 -4.80
CA ARG A 43 -7.06 0.44 -6.24
C ARG A 43 -6.34 1.74 -6.60
N ASP A 44 -6.37 2.73 -5.70
CA ASP A 44 -5.72 4.02 -5.92
C ASP A 44 -4.18 3.88 -5.91
N VAL A 45 -3.67 2.84 -5.26
CA VAL A 45 -2.23 2.59 -5.08
C VAL A 45 -1.64 1.77 -6.22
N VAL A 46 -2.45 0.98 -6.93
CA VAL A 46 -2.01 0.05 -8.00
C VAL A 46 -1.23 0.75 -9.13
N PRO A 47 -1.69 1.89 -9.70
CA PRO A 47 -0.96 2.53 -10.80
C PRO A 47 0.46 2.96 -10.42
N GLU A 48 0.65 3.43 -9.18
CA GLU A 48 1.95 3.83 -8.68
C GLU A 48 2.87 2.63 -8.42
N LEU A 49 2.33 1.55 -7.84
CA LEU A 49 3.08 0.31 -7.68
C LEU A 49 3.52 -0.27 -9.03
N ALA A 50 2.66 -0.22 -10.05
CA ALA A 50 3.01 -0.65 -11.40
C ALA A 50 4.14 0.20 -12.00
N LEU A 51 4.11 1.53 -11.78
CA LEU A 51 5.19 2.41 -12.21
C LEU A 51 6.51 2.12 -11.48
N LEU A 52 6.45 1.82 -10.18
CA LEU A 52 7.64 1.45 -9.41
C LEU A 52 8.23 0.14 -9.91
N VAL A 53 7.40 -0.88 -10.15
CA VAL A 53 7.83 -2.14 -10.75
C VAL A 53 8.49 -1.90 -12.10
N TRP A 54 7.89 -1.06 -12.95
CA TRP A 54 8.48 -0.71 -14.25
C TRP A 54 9.88 -0.09 -14.08
N LYS A 55 10.05 0.85 -13.16
CA LYS A 55 11.36 1.49 -12.87
C LYS A 55 12.39 0.54 -12.24
N THR A 56 11.93 -0.50 -11.55
CA THR A 56 12.84 -1.49 -10.94
C THR A 56 13.38 -2.47 -11.98
N LEU A 57 12.60 -2.75 -13.04
CA LEU A 57 12.92 -3.76 -14.05
C LEU A 57 13.69 -3.21 -15.27
N TRP A 58 13.80 -1.89 -15.43
CA TRP A 58 14.44 -1.20 -16.56
C TRP A 58 15.25 0.00 -16.09
#